data_AF-A0A7S0BAR2-F1
#
_entry.id   AF-A0A7S0BAR2-F1
#
_cell.length_a   1.000
_cell.length_b   1.000
_cell.length_c   1.000
_cell.angle_alpha   90.00
_cell.angle_beta   90.00
_cell.angle_gamma   90.00
#
_symmetry.space_group_name_H-M   'P 1'
#
loop_
_entity.id
_entity.type
_entity.pdbx_description
1 polymer ?
#
loop_
_entity_poly.entity_id
_entity_poly.type
_entity_poly.pdbx_seq_one_letter_code
_entity_poly.pdbx_strand_id
1 'polypeptide(L)'
;HKIETEEQFKNPMEACSAIDLDGLVVIGGDGSNTYSALLAEYFKAHGCKTKVIGVPKTIDGDLKCPPHIPVSFGFDTACKTYASLVGNVAVDALSAQKYYHMVRLMGRAASNISLEVALLTRPNLCFLGEEVARDGRSLQDLTLELADLVEQRSSIGKEYGVVLIPEGLIE
;
A
#
# COMPACT_ATOMS: atom_id res chain seq x y z
N HIS A 1 1.66 -14.85 9.03
CA HIS A 1 1.22 -16.20 9.41
C HIS A 1 -0.02 -16.56 8.61
N LYS A 2 0.10 -17.50 7.67
CA LYS A 2 -1.04 -18.11 6.97
C LYS A 2 -1.53 -19.30 7.81
N ILE A 3 -2.82 -19.68 7.71
CA ILE A 3 -3.25 -20.97 8.24
C ILE A 3 -2.64 -22.06 7.36
N GLU A 4 -1.96 -23.00 8.00
CA GLU A 4 -1.36 -24.16 7.34
C GLU A 4 -1.84 -25.48 7.98
N THR A 5 -2.36 -25.44 9.22
CA THR A 5 -2.76 -26.65 9.95
C THR A 5 -4.25 -26.70 10.24
N GLU A 6 -4.79 -27.91 10.33
CA GLU A 6 -6.20 -28.15 10.66
C GLU A 6 -6.60 -27.57 12.03
N GLU A 7 -5.67 -27.60 12.99
CA GLU A 7 -5.87 -27.04 14.33
C GLU A 7 -6.16 -25.53 14.31
N GLN A 8 -5.51 -24.80 13.38
CA GLN A 8 -5.72 -23.36 13.22
C GLN A 8 -7.09 -23.00 12.63
N PHE A 9 -7.78 -23.95 11.97
CA PHE A 9 -9.17 -23.80 11.55
C PHE A 9 -10.16 -24.20 12.65
N LYS A 10 -9.82 -25.25 13.41
CA LYS A 10 -10.65 -25.79 14.48
C LYS A 10 -10.78 -24.81 15.66
N ASN A 11 -9.67 -24.21 16.11
CA ASN A 11 -9.67 -23.33 17.28
C ASN A 11 -10.64 -22.12 17.15
N PRO A 12 -10.64 -21.36 16.02
CA PRO A 12 -11.64 -20.31 15.81
C PRO A 12 -13.09 -20.81 15.81
N MET A 13 -13.34 -21.99 15.25
CA MET A 13 -14.69 -22.57 15.19
C MET A 13 -15.21 -22.92 16.59
N GLU A 14 -14.37 -23.56 17.41
CA GLU A 14 -14.70 -23.89 18.79
C GLU A 14 -14.92 -22.63 19.62
N ALA A 15 -14.07 -21.61 19.46
CA ALA A 15 -14.23 -20.32 20.13
C ALA A 15 -15.55 -19.63 19.76
N CYS A 16 -15.92 -19.61 18.47
CA CYS A 16 -17.19 -19.04 18.02
C CYS A 16 -18.39 -19.82 18.58
N SER A 17 -18.29 -21.16 18.62
CA SER A 17 -19.36 -22.03 19.12
C SER A 17 -19.53 -21.90 20.64
N ALA A 18 -18.44 -21.74 21.39
CA ALA A 18 -18.45 -21.59 22.84
C ALA A 18 -19.19 -20.34 23.32
N ILE A 19 -19.21 -19.28 22.50
CA ILE A 19 -19.92 -18.03 22.79
C ILE A 19 -21.25 -17.89 22.02
N ASP A 20 -21.69 -18.97 21.35
CA ASP A 20 -22.90 -19.01 20.53
C ASP A 20 -22.96 -17.91 19.45
N LEU A 21 -21.83 -17.62 18.79
CA LEU A 21 -21.70 -16.52 17.83
C LEU A 21 -22.48 -16.79 16.51
N ASP A 22 -23.28 -15.84 16.06
CA ASP A 22 -23.96 -15.95 14.76
C ASP A 22 -23.11 -15.44 13.58
N GLY A 23 -22.17 -14.52 13.83
CA GLY A 23 -21.37 -13.90 12.79
C GLY A 23 -20.00 -13.40 13.27
N LEU A 24 -18.98 -13.68 12.46
CA LEU A 24 -17.60 -13.23 12.61
C LEU A 24 -17.25 -12.27 11.47
N VAL A 25 -17.00 -11.01 11.80
CA VAL A 25 -16.56 -9.99 10.84
C VAL A 25 -15.05 -9.82 10.95
N VAL A 26 -14.34 -10.08 9.86
CA VAL A 26 -12.88 -9.97 9.79
C VAL A 26 -12.51 -8.74 8.97
N ILE A 27 -11.80 -7.80 9.59
CA ILE A 27 -11.40 -6.55 8.97
C ILE A 27 -9.91 -6.61 8.65
N GLY A 28 -9.54 -6.62 7.38
CA GLY A 28 -8.14 -6.80 7.01
C GLY A 28 -7.82 -6.64 5.52
N GLY A 29 -6.55 -6.83 5.17
CA GLY A 29 -6.08 -6.76 3.79
C GLY A 29 -6.25 -8.09 3.05
N ASP A 30 -5.47 -8.31 2.01
CA ASP A 30 -5.49 -9.53 1.20
C ASP A 30 -5.35 -10.82 2.03
N GLY A 31 -4.31 -10.91 2.87
CA GLY A 31 -4.08 -12.09 3.71
C GLY A 31 -5.21 -12.39 4.70
N SER A 32 -5.83 -11.35 5.28
CA SER A 32 -6.96 -11.52 6.20
C SER A 32 -8.25 -11.92 5.49
N ASN A 33 -8.50 -11.41 4.28
CA ASN A 33 -9.67 -11.80 3.49
C ASN A 33 -9.50 -13.20 2.90
N THR A 34 -8.27 -13.58 2.51
CA THR A 34 -7.92 -14.97 2.17
C THR A 34 -8.25 -15.91 3.34
N TYR A 35 -7.80 -15.55 4.55
CA TYR A 35 -8.12 -16.29 5.77
C TYR A 35 -9.63 -16.40 6.03
N SER A 36 -10.35 -15.30 5.83
CA SER A 36 -11.81 -15.25 6.03
C SER A 36 -12.55 -16.16 5.09
N ALA A 37 -12.14 -16.22 3.82
CA ALA A 37 -12.72 -17.12 2.83
C ALA A 37 -12.51 -18.60 3.22
N LEU A 38 -11.29 -18.97 3.60
CA LEU A 38 -10.97 -20.34 4.02
C LEU A 38 -11.71 -20.74 5.29
N LEU A 39 -11.82 -19.84 6.29
CA LEU A 39 -12.62 -20.09 7.49
C LEU A 39 -14.10 -20.27 7.16
N ALA A 40 -14.66 -19.44 6.28
CA ALA A 40 -16.07 -19.54 5.89
C ALA A 40 -16.38 -20.91 5.27
N GLU A 41 -15.50 -21.40 4.41
CA GLU A 41 -15.60 -22.73 3.81
C GLU A 41 -15.49 -23.83 4.87
N TYR A 42 -14.52 -23.74 5.78
CA TYR A 42 -14.34 -24.70 6.86
C TYR A 42 -15.56 -24.76 7.80
N PHE A 43 -16.08 -23.60 8.22
CA PHE A 43 -17.24 -23.49 9.10
C PHE A 43 -18.48 -24.12 8.45
N LYS A 44 -18.67 -23.87 7.16
CA LYS A 44 -19.77 -24.45 6.38
C LYS A 44 -19.64 -25.97 6.25
N ALA A 45 -18.44 -26.49 5.99
CA ALA A 45 -18.19 -27.92 5.88
C ALA A 45 -18.47 -28.69 7.19
N HIS A 46 -18.25 -28.05 8.33
CA HIS A 46 -18.44 -28.64 9.66
C HIS A 46 -19.79 -28.28 10.32
N GLY A 47 -20.71 -27.65 9.58
CA GLY A 47 -22.05 -27.34 10.08
C GLY A 47 -22.09 -26.26 11.17
N CYS A 48 -21.04 -25.43 11.30
CA CYS A 48 -21.03 -24.31 12.23
C CYS A 48 -22.05 -23.24 11.80
N LYS A 49 -22.86 -22.73 12.75
CA LYS A 49 -23.87 -21.71 12.46
C LYS A 49 -23.25 -20.36 12.07
N THR A 50 -22.08 -20.05 12.64
CA THR A 50 -21.39 -18.77 12.51
C THR A 50 -21.11 -18.43 11.05
N LYS A 51 -21.49 -17.23 10.59
CA LYS A 51 -21.14 -16.71 9.27
C LYS A 51 -19.85 -15.91 9.32
N VAL A 52 -18.95 -16.07 8.36
CA VAL A 52 -17.71 -15.29 8.29
C VAL A 52 -17.81 -14.27 7.16
N ILE A 53 -17.57 -13.00 7.46
CA ILE A 53 -17.66 -11.87 6.52
C ILE A 53 -16.34 -11.09 6.52
N GLY A 54 -15.74 -10.90 5.35
CA GLY A 54 -14.53 -10.10 5.17
C GLY A 54 -14.84 -8.63 4.87
N VAL A 55 -14.02 -7.71 5.39
CA VAL A 55 -14.08 -6.27 5.10
C VAL A 55 -12.74 -5.81 4.51
N PRO A 56 -12.72 -5.15 3.33
CA PRO A 56 -11.48 -4.82 2.62
C PRO A 56 -10.78 -3.59 3.23
N LYS A 57 -9.89 -3.84 4.19
CA LYS A 57 -9.05 -2.84 4.87
C LYS A 57 -7.62 -2.89 4.37
N THR A 58 -7.17 -1.87 3.67
CA THR A 58 -5.74 -1.65 3.42
C THR A 58 -5.50 -0.21 2.98
N ILE A 59 -4.38 0.37 3.43
CA ILE A 59 -3.95 1.69 2.96
C ILE A 59 -3.33 1.60 1.57
N ASP A 60 -2.85 0.42 1.15
CA ASP A 60 -2.13 0.22 -0.11
C ASP A 60 -3.07 0.32 -1.32
N GLY A 61 -4.39 0.31 -1.08
CA GLY A 61 -5.39 0.38 -2.14
C GLY A 61 -5.37 -0.82 -3.08
N ASP A 62 -4.68 -1.91 -2.75
CA ASP A 62 -4.44 -3.06 -3.63
C ASP A 62 -5.58 -4.10 -3.64
N LEU A 63 -6.40 -4.14 -2.59
CA LEU A 63 -7.56 -5.02 -2.50
C LEU A 63 -8.77 -4.46 -3.29
N LYS A 64 -8.71 -4.57 -4.62
CA LYS A 64 -9.77 -4.13 -5.56
C LYS A 64 -10.38 -5.32 -6.30
N CYS A 65 -11.69 -5.27 -6.56
CA CYS A 65 -12.42 -6.23 -7.39
C CYS A 65 -13.47 -5.50 -8.22
N PRO A 66 -13.09 -4.81 -9.31
CA PRO A 66 -14.05 -4.10 -10.16
C PRO A 66 -15.03 -5.07 -10.83
N PRO A 67 -16.34 -4.74 -10.90
CA PRO A 67 -16.97 -3.47 -10.53
C PRO A 67 -17.41 -3.36 -9.05
N HIS A 68 -17.18 -4.39 -8.23
CA HIS A 68 -17.77 -4.54 -6.90
C HIS A 68 -17.03 -3.76 -5.80
N ILE A 69 -15.69 -3.85 -5.77
CA ILE A 69 -14.84 -3.19 -4.78
C ILE A 69 -13.91 -2.22 -5.53
N PRO A 70 -14.25 -0.92 -5.60
CA PRO A 70 -13.44 0.06 -6.32
C PRO A 70 -12.14 0.41 -5.58
N VAL A 71 -12.17 0.43 -4.25
CA VAL A 71 -11.02 0.76 -3.40
C VAL A 71 -11.24 0.22 -1.98
N SER A 72 -10.16 -0.09 -1.27
CA SER A 72 -10.18 -0.44 0.15
C SER A 72 -10.29 0.81 1.04
N PHE A 73 -10.87 0.64 2.23
CA PHE A 73 -10.93 1.76 3.16
C PHE A 73 -9.56 2.00 3.83
N GLY A 74 -9.27 3.27 4.10
CA GLY A 74 -7.99 3.74 4.63
C GLY A 74 -7.08 4.36 3.56
N PHE A 75 -7.19 3.94 2.29
CA PHE A 75 -6.39 4.47 1.18
C PHE A 75 -6.55 6.00 1.03
N ASP A 76 -7.80 6.49 0.99
CA ASP A 76 -8.09 7.94 0.82
C ASP A 76 -7.48 8.80 1.94
N THR A 77 -7.70 8.41 3.20
CA THR A 77 -7.15 9.13 4.36
C THR A 77 -5.62 9.12 4.36
N ALA A 78 -5.01 7.97 4.04
CA ALA A 78 -3.55 7.84 3.97
C ALA A 78 -2.97 8.74 2.88
N CYS A 79 -3.51 8.68 1.65
CA CYS A 79 -3.03 9.48 0.53
C CYS A 79 -3.18 10.98 0.79
N LYS A 80 -4.31 11.45 1.33
CA LYS A 80 -4.49 12.87 1.69
C LYS A 80 -3.50 13.32 2.75
N THR A 81 -3.24 12.49 3.75
CA THR A 81 -2.28 12.81 4.81
C THR A 81 -0.87 12.88 4.26
N TYR A 82 -0.44 11.90 3.47
CA TYR A 82 0.87 11.90 2.84
C TYR A 82 1.03 13.05 1.84
N ALA A 83 0.01 13.34 1.03
CA ALA A 83 0.03 14.46 0.11
C ALA A 83 0.14 15.80 0.84
N SER A 84 -0.51 15.98 1.99
CA SER A 84 -0.34 17.19 2.79
C SER A 84 1.10 17.34 3.30
N LEU A 85 1.72 16.26 3.78
CA LEU A 85 3.10 16.30 4.27
C LEU A 85 4.11 16.53 3.14
N VAL A 86 3.98 15.80 2.03
CA VAL A 86 4.82 15.96 0.84
C VAL A 86 4.67 17.35 0.25
N GLY A 87 3.44 17.89 0.18
CA GLY A 87 3.18 19.25 -0.24
C GLY A 87 3.89 20.28 0.64
N ASN A 88 3.83 20.13 1.96
CA ASN A 88 4.54 21.00 2.89
C ASN A 88 6.06 20.95 2.67
N VAL A 89 6.62 19.75 2.47
CA VAL A 89 8.04 19.57 2.16
C VAL A 89 8.41 20.21 0.82
N ALA A 90 7.53 20.15 -0.19
CA ALA A 90 7.77 20.81 -1.48
C ALA A 90 7.79 22.34 -1.35
N VAL A 91 6.91 22.91 -0.52
CA VAL A 91 6.91 24.35 -0.22
C VAL A 91 8.18 24.75 0.55
N ASP A 92 8.61 23.94 1.51
CA ASP A 92 9.85 24.18 2.26
C ASP A 92 11.09 24.13 1.34
N ALA A 93 11.18 23.11 0.48
CA ALA A 93 12.25 22.98 -0.50
C ALA A 93 12.30 24.18 -1.46
N LEU A 94 11.14 24.67 -1.92
CA LEU A 94 11.03 25.86 -2.75
C LEU A 94 11.46 27.14 -2.01
N SER A 95 11.17 27.23 -0.71
CA SER A 95 11.48 28.40 0.11
C SER A 95 12.96 28.48 0.46
N ALA A 96 13.58 27.34 0.78
CA ALA A 96 14.99 27.26 1.17
C ALA A 96 15.94 27.15 -0.03
N GLN A 97 15.48 26.61 -1.16
CA GLN A 97 16.22 26.41 -2.42
C GLN A 97 17.57 25.66 -2.29
N LYS A 98 17.68 24.74 -1.32
CA LYS A 98 18.96 24.05 -1.03
C LYS A 98 18.83 22.56 -0.67
N TYR A 99 17.61 22.01 -0.62
CA TYR A 99 17.38 20.65 -0.13
C TYR A 99 16.72 19.76 -1.18
N TYR A 100 17.24 18.53 -1.30
CA TYR A 100 16.56 17.43 -1.96
C TYR A 100 15.99 16.49 -0.90
N HIS A 101 14.67 16.35 -0.87
CA HIS A 101 13.97 15.47 0.06
C HIS A 101 13.63 14.14 -0.63
N MET A 102 14.16 13.05 -0.09
CA MET A 102 13.81 11.68 -0.50
C MET A 102 12.73 11.16 0.45
N VAL A 103 11.48 11.08 -0.02
CA VAL A 103 10.34 10.67 0.80
C VAL A 103 9.97 9.23 0.45
N ARG A 104 10.21 8.33 1.41
CA ARG A 104 9.76 6.94 1.30
C ARG A 104 8.30 6.83 1.73
N LEU A 105 7.44 6.30 0.86
CA LEU A 105 6.03 6.09 1.13
C LEU A 105 5.74 4.61 1.41
N MET A 106 4.81 4.37 2.34
CA MET A 106 4.30 3.02 2.58
C MET A 106 3.58 2.52 1.32
N GLY A 107 3.61 1.21 1.10
CA GLY A 107 3.12 0.56 -0.10
C GLY A 107 3.99 -0.65 -0.38
N ARG A 108 3.55 -1.83 0.08
CA ARG A 108 4.36 -3.06 -0.03
C ARG A 108 4.36 -3.58 -1.45
N ALA A 109 3.20 -4.01 -1.95
CA ALA A 109 3.11 -4.74 -3.21
C ALA A 109 2.82 -3.86 -4.43
N ALA A 110 2.33 -2.63 -4.22
CA ALA A 110 1.89 -1.76 -5.29
C ALA A 110 2.22 -0.29 -5.01
N SER A 111 2.46 0.49 -6.06
CA SER A 111 2.79 1.91 -5.98
C SER A 111 1.57 2.82 -5.98
N ASN A 112 0.37 2.31 -5.67
CA ASN A 112 -0.88 3.08 -5.69
C ASN A 112 -0.80 4.35 -4.83
N ILE A 113 -0.24 4.25 -3.62
CA ILE A 113 -0.06 5.40 -2.73
C ILE A 113 0.90 6.40 -3.35
N SER A 114 2.06 5.94 -3.83
CA SER A 114 3.07 6.82 -4.46
C SER A 114 2.50 7.56 -5.67
N LEU A 115 1.74 6.86 -6.52
CA LEU A 115 1.09 7.45 -7.67
C LEU A 115 0.05 8.51 -7.27
N GLU A 116 -0.83 8.20 -6.32
CA GLU A 116 -1.86 9.14 -5.85
C GLU A 116 -1.23 10.39 -5.22
N VAL A 117 -0.21 10.21 -4.37
CA VAL A 117 0.52 11.32 -3.75
C VAL A 117 1.26 12.14 -4.81
N ALA A 118 1.86 11.50 -5.82
CA ALA A 118 2.53 12.19 -6.91
C ALA A 118 1.54 13.05 -7.73
N LEU A 119 0.35 12.53 -8.04
CA LEU A 119 -0.69 13.27 -8.76
C LEU A 119 -1.18 14.49 -7.97
N LEU A 120 -1.30 14.37 -6.65
CA LEU A 120 -1.75 15.45 -5.77
C LEU A 120 -0.69 16.53 -5.53
N THR A 121 0.60 16.17 -5.53
CA THR A 121 1.69 17.07 -5.06
C THR A 121 2.67 17.49 -6.14
N ARG A 122 2.71 16.80 -7.29
CA ARG A 122 3.62 17.06 -8.41
C ARG A 122 5.10 17.12 -7.97
N PRO A 123 5.65 16.02 -7.39
CA PRO A 123 7.05 15.93 -7.02
C PRO A 123 7.94 16.03 -8.28
N ASN A 124 9.25 16.21 -8.08
CA ASN A 124 10.20 16.28 -9.19
C ASN A 124 10.48 14.91 -9.82
N LEU A 125 10.40 13.86 -9.02
CA LEU A 125 10.49 12.47 -9.47
C LEU A 125 9.66 11.58 -8.54
N CYS A 126 9.03 10.56 -9.10
CA CYS A 126 8.33 9.52 -8.37
C CYS A 126 8.66 8.19 -9.03
N PHE A 127 9.31 7.28 -8.32
CA PHE A 127 9.50 5.92 -8.82
C PHE A 127 8.21 5.12 -8.67
N LEU A 128 7.95 4.23 -9.62
CA LEU A 128 6.87 3.25 -9.56
C LEU A 128 7.48 1.85 -9.69
N GLY A 129 7.27 1.00 -8.69
CA GLY A 129 7.83 -0.35 -8.66
C GLY A 129 7.40 -1.19 -9.86
N GLU A 130 6.14 -1.06 -10.29
CA GLU A 130 5.58 -1.78 -11.43
C GLU A 130 6.25 -1.40 -12.76
N GLU A 131 6.64 -0.13 -12.93
CA GLU A 131 7.38 0.35 -14.09
C GLU A 131 8.84 -0.15 -14.07
N VAL A 132 9.49 -0.03 -12.91
CA VAL A 132 10.87 -0.48 -12.71
C VAL A 132 11.00 -1.99 -12.96
N ALA A 133 10.07 -2.79 -12.44
CA ALA A 133 10.04 -4.23 -12.66
C ALA A 133 9.73 -4.59 -14.12
N ARG A 134 8.76 -3.92 -14.76
CA ARG A 134 8.42 -4.13 -16.18
C ARG A 134 9.61 -3.88 -17.09
N ASP A 135 10.36 -2.82 -16.83
CA ASP A 135 11.46 -2.37 -17.68
C ASP A 135 12.81 -3.01 -17.29
N GLY A 136 12.82 -3.87 -16.27
CA GLY A 136 14.02 -4.60 -15.81
C GLY A 136 15.15 -3.68 -15.34
N ARG A 137 14.80 -2.50 -14.79
CA ARG A 137 15.76 -1.46 -14.44
C ARG A 137 16.57 -1.88 -13.21
N SER A 138 17.88 -1.73 -13.31
CA SER A 138 18.80 -2.00 -12.20
C SER A 138 18.83 -0.84 -11.21
N LEU A 139 19.35 -1.08 -10.00
CA LEU A 139 19.61 0.00 -9.03
C LEU A 139 20.50 1.10 -9.63
N GLN A 140 21.45 0.73 -10.49
CA GLN A 140 22.31 1.70 -11.18
C GLN A 140 21.48 2.62 -12.09
N ASP A 141 20.52 2.07 -12.85
CA ASP A 141 19.65 2.86 -13.73
C ASP A 141 18.78 3.84 -12.94
N LEU A 142 18.29 3.45 -11.75
CA LEU A 142 17.52 4.34 -10.88
C LEU A 142 18.39 5.46 -10.32
N THR A 143 19.62 5.14 -9.91
CA THR A 143 20.55 6.16 -9.38
C THR A 143 21.02 7.12 -10.46
N LEU A 144 21.20 6.67 -11.70
CA LEU A 144 21.54 7.51 -12.83
C LEU A 144 20.39 8.47 -13.17
N GLU A 145 19.14 7.98 -13.24
CA GLU A 145 17.97 8.85 -13.45
C GLU A 145 17.87 9.94 -12.36
N LEU A 146 18.12 9.57 -11.10
CA LEU A 146 18.13 10.54 -10.00
C LEU A 146 19.27 11.57 -10.16
N ALA A 147 20.46 11.15 -10.55
CA ALA A 147 21.59 12.04 -10.78
C ALA A 147 21.31 13.00 -11.96
N ASP A 148 20.78 12.49 -13.06
CA ASP A 148 20.39 13.26 -14.24
C ASP A 148 19.34 14.31 -13.89
N LEU A 149 18.33 13.96 -13.07
CA LEU A 149 17.34 14.90 -12.56
C LEU A 149 18.01 16.05 -11.78
N VAL A 150 18.93 15.73 -10.87
CA VAL A 150 19.62 16.73 -10.04
C VAL A 150 20.48 17.64 -10.91
N GLU A 151 21.23 17.09 -11.85
CA GLU A 151 22.08 17.86 -12.77
C GLU A 151 21.25 18.79 -13.67
N GLN A 152 20.21 18.27 -14.30
CA GLN A 152 19.31 19.06 -15.16
C GLN A 152 18.69 20.21 -14.38
N ARG A 153 18.27 19.98 -13.14
CA ARG A 153 17.69 21.02 -12.29
C ARG A 153 18.72 22.04 -11.82
N SER A 154 19.93 21.61 -11.47
CA SER A 154 21.03 22.52 -11.13
C SER A 154 21.39 23.42 -12.31
N SER A 155 21.37 22.91 -13.55
CA SER A 155 21.65 23.69 -14.77
C SER A 155 20.70 24.89 -14.98
N ILE A 156 19.49 24.82 -14.42
CA ILE A 156 18.49 25.91 -14.44
C ILE A 156 18.38 26.65 -13.10
N GLY A 157 19.38 26.51 -12.22
CA GLY A 157 19.46 27.19 -10.93
C GLY A 157 18.52 26.63 -9.86
N LYS A 158 18.04 25.39 -10.00
CA LYS A 158 17.14 24.73 -9.04
C LYS A 158 17.87 23.63 -8.27
N GLU A 159 18.60 24.00 -7.23
CA GLU A 159 19.35 23.08 -6.36
C GLU A 159 18.50 22.45 -5.24
N TYR A 160 17.22 22.20 -5.53
CA TYR A 160 16.26 21.65 -4.58
C TYR A 160 15.24 20.75 -5.30
N GLY A 161 14.62 19.84 -4.56
CA GLY A 161 13.55 19.01 -5.09
C GLY A 161 12.96 18.03 -4.09
N VAL A 162 11.91 17.35 -4.54
CA VAL A 162 11.24 16.28 -3.80
C VAL A 162 11.14 15.05 -4.69
N VAL A 163 11.56 13.92 -4.14
CA VAL A 163 11.55 12.61 -4.82
C VAL A 163 10.75 11.64 -3.97
N LEU A 164 9.81 10.93 -4.60
CA LEU A 164 9.00 9.90 -3.94
C LEU A 164 9.53 8.51 -4.27
N ILE A 165 9.65 7.68 -3.24
CA ILE A 165 10.18 6.30 -3.34
C ILE A 165 9.17 5.35 -2.69
N PRO A 166 8.52 4.44 -3.44
CA PRO A 166 7.68 3.40 -2.84
C PRO A 166 8.53 2.45 -2.01
N GLU A 167 8.01 1.98 -0.87
CA GLU A 167 8.71 1.01 -0.01
C GLU A 167 9.05 -0.29 -0.76
N GLY A 168 8.13 -0.80 -1.58
CA GLY A 168 8.30 -2.01 -2.39
C GLY A 168 9.18 -1.87 -3.63
N LEU A 169 9.94 -0.78 -3.81
CA LEU A 169 10.76 -0.57 -5.02
C LEU A 169 11.83 -1.66 -5.26
N ILE A 170 12.23 -2.36 -4.19
CA ILE A 170 13.34 -3.33 -4.18
C ILE A 170 12.80 -4.78 -4.11
N GLU A 171 11.49 -4.97 -3.99
CA GLU A 171 10.84 -6.29 -3.99
C GLU A 171 10.59 -6.80 -5.41
#